data_AF-A0A951NLT8-F1
#
_entry.id   AF-A0A951NLT8-F1
#
_cell.length_a   1.000
_cell.length_b   1.000
_cell.length_c   1.000
_cell.angle_alpha   90.00
_cell.angle_beta   90.00
_cell.angle_gamma   90.00
#
_symmetry.space_group_name_H-M   'P 1'
#
loop_
_entity.id
_entity.type
_entity.pdbx_description
1 polymer ?
#
loop_
_entity_poly.entity_id
_entity_poly.type
_entity_poly.pdbx_seq_one_letter_code
_entity_poly.pdbx_strand_id
1 'polypeptide(L)'
;MPDEPPNDGPEESEEGTPGVVEEPEGAVTADEVRHADTDPASIPDRIPLLGLPDLVLYPYTIIPLAFDDERMIAAVDEAMRGSRMIGVVTLREAVDPEERISREDLHDIGCVAVIHRLVKHPEGAMRLLVQGISRFRILDLVSEEPHLEARILVLPEVEQEHSDRIEALLREGYELSEGVIAAASYLPDELQQAVRQLTDPSKFAYMVASMVRMDAEEKQRVLAVDELEEKLTIVIQALRRELHVLEIGDEIKSQVDEEVKKKQREYYLREQLKAIKEELGEAGDEEAEIDRVRRCLEEKNVPDYVMEAAEEQFERLQNVPAASPEYSVITSYLDWLCQVPWTESTEDHLDLPAARKVLDEDHYDLREIKERILEYLAVRKLKADMKGPILCFVGPPGVGKTSLGRSI
;
A
#
# COMPACT_ATOMS: atom_id res chain seq x y z
N MET A 1 -43.42 -72.15 1.56
CA MET A 1 -43.94 -71.13 2.49
C MET A 1 -42.81 -70.77 3.45
N PRO A 2 -42.63 -69.48 3.79
CA PRO A 2 -42.79 -68.35 2.87
C PRO A 2 -41.71 -67.25 3.12
N ASP A 3 -41.82 -66.14 2.36
CA ASP A 3 -41.50 -64.72 2.69
C ASP A 3 -40.12 -64.21 3.19
N GLU A 4 -39.91 -62.91 2.93
CA GLU A 4 -38.85 -61.93 3.29
C GLU A 4 -38.91 -61.48 4.79
N PRO A 5 -38.14 -60.46 5.30
CA PRO A 5 -36.98 -59.68 4.81
C PRO A 5 -35.74 -59.95 5.73
N PRO A 6 -34.87 -59.03 6.29
CA PRO A 6 -34.62 -57.55 6.15
C PRO A 6 -33.70 -57.21 4.95
N ASN A 7 -33.37 -55.96 4.56
CA ASN A 7 -33.61 -54.56 5.01
C ASN A 7 -32.52 -53.81 5.83
N ASP A 8 -32.27 -52.56 5.40
CA ASP A 8 -31.51 -51.41 5.97
C ASP A 8 -29.99 -51.46 6.23
N GLY A 9 -29.32 -50.35 5.88
CA GLY A 9 -27.90 -50.04 6.14
C GLY A 9 -27.20 -49.39 4.93
N PRO A 10 -27.14 -48.05 4.82
CA PRO A 10 -26.35 -47.37 3.78
C PRO A 10 -24.85 -47.41 4.09
N GLU A 11 -24.03 -47.44 3.05
CA GLU A 11 -22.58 -47.22 3.16
C GLU A 11 -22.31 -45.73 3.40
N GLU A 12 -21.83 -45.36 4.59
CA GLU A 12 -21.32 -44.00 4.82
C GLU A 12 -20.01 -43.81 4.04
N SER A 13 -20.04 -42.87 3.10
CA SER A 13 -18.88 -42.45 2.34
C SER A 13 -17.93 -41.64 3.22
N GLU A 14 -16.63 -41.91 3.12
CA GLU A 14 -15.59 -41.11 3.77
C GLU A 14 -15.47 -39.73 3.06
N GLU A 15 -16.42 -38.83 3.30
CA GLU A 15 -16.26 -37.43 2.94
C GLU A 15 -15.17 -36.79 3.81
N GLY A 16 -14.11 -36.29 3.16
CA GLY A 16 -12.96 -35.70 3.83
C GLY A 16 -13.36 -34.49 4.68
N THR A 17 -13.13 -34.58 5.98
CA THR A 17 -13.36 -33.45 6.90
C THR A 17 -12.45 -32.28 6.52
N PRO A 18 -12.97 -31.05 6.34
CA PRO A 18 -12.14 -29.90 6.03
C PRO A 18 -11.14 -29.64 7.16
N GLY A 19 -9.93 -29.24 6.79
CA GLY A 19 -8.82 -29.10 7.74
C GLY A 19 -9.15 -28.16 8.90
N VAL A 20 -8.97 -28.65 10.13
CA VAL A 20 -8.90 -27.80 11.32
C VAL A 20 -7.70 -26.89 11.14
N VAL A 21 -7.94 -25.58 11.05
CA VAL A 21 -6.89 -24.58 11.16
C VAL A 21 -6.38 -24.64 12.60
N GLU A 22 -5.08 -24.93 12.78
CA GLU A 22 -4.46 -24.89 14.10
C GLU A 22 -4.52 -23.45 14.64
N GLU A 23 -5.29 -23.26 15.72
CA GLU A 23 -5.27 -22.01 16.48
C GLU A 23 -3.89 -21.85 17.15
N PRO A 24 -3.35 -20.63 17.27
CA PRO A 24 -2.03 -20.43 17.85
C PRO A 24 -2.06 -20.67 19.37
N GLU A 25 -1.69 -21.89 19.80
CA GLU A 25 -1.44 -22.24 21.21
C GLU A 25 -0.26 -21.40 21.78
N GLY A 26 -0.56 -20.18 22.23
CA GLY A 26 0.44 -19.24 22.71
C GLY A 26 -0.06 -18.06 23.54
N ALA A 27 -1.37 -17.97 23.81
CA ALA A 27 -1.95 -16.93 24.67
C ALA A 27 -1.58 -17.18 26.15
N VAL A 28 -0.44 -16.65 26.59
CA VAL A 28 -0.01 -16.70 27.99
C VAL A 28 -0.99 -15.89 28.84
N THR A 29 -1.80 -16.57 29.65
CA THR A 29 -2.73 -15.90 30.56
C THR A 29 -1.97 -15.13 31.65
N ALA A 30 -2.43 -13.92 31.95
CA ALA A 30 -1.73 -12.99 32.85
C ALA A 30 -1.63 -13.45 34.33
N ASP A 31 -2.25 -14.59 34.66
CA ASP A 31 -2.47 -15.06 36.04
C ASP A 31 -1.36 -16.03 36.56
N GLU A 32 -0.49 -16.56 35.68
CA GLU A 32 0.63 -17.44 36.12
C GLU A 32 1.85 -16.67 36.68
N VAL A 33 2.11 -15.42 36.23
CA VAL A 33 3.36 -14.72 36.57
C VAL A 33 3.23 -13.88 37.84
N ARG A 34 3.15 -14.58 38.97
CA ARG A 34 3.34 -13.98 40.31
C ARG A 34 4.65 -13.21 40.33
N HIS A 35 4.59 -11.91 40.60
CA HIS A 35 5.77 -11.07 40.71
C HIS A 35 6.70 -11.61 41.80
N ALA A 36 7.89 -12.04 41.40
CA ALA A 36 8.94 -12.44 42.33
C ALA A 36 9.70 -11.18 42.73
N ASP A 37 9.28 -10.55 43.84
CA ASP A 37 9.98 -9.43 44.48
C ASP A 37 11.39 -9.90 44.91
N THR A 38 12.32 -9.78 43.97
CA THR A 38 13.67 -10.28 44.07
C THR A 38 14.56 -9.14 44.51
N ASP A 39 14.97 -9.17 45.79
CA ASP A 39 15.80 -8.14 46.40
C ASP A 39 17.05 -7.87 45.54
N PRO A 40 17.30 -6.62 45.08
CA PRO A 40 18.50 -6.27 44.33
C PRO A 40 19.81 -6.66 45.02
N ALA A 41 19.83 -6.79 46.36
CA ALA A 41 20.98 -7.28 47.13
C ALA A 41 21.26 -8.78 46.96
N SER A 42 20.40 -9.53 46.24
CA SER A 42 20.61 -10.93 45.88
C SER A 42 21.27 -11.14 44.51
N ILE A 43 21.47 -10.06 43.74
CA ILE A 43 22.11 -10.10 42.42
C ILE A 43 23.63 -10.28 42.59
N PRO A 44 24.28 -11.25 41.91
CA PRO A 44 25.72 -11.47 42.03
C PRO A 44 26.55 -10.42 41.26
N ASP A 45 27.72 -10.07 41.80
CA ASP A 45 28.72 -9.18 41.17
C ASP A 45 29.17 -9.62 39.76
N ARG A 46 28.98 -10.91 39.44
CA ARG A 46 29.33 -11.56 38.18
C ARG A 46 28.12 -12.30 37.63
N ILE A 47 27.86 -12.16 36.33
CA ILE A 47 26.69 -12.75 35.68
C ILE A 47 27.00 -13.15 34.22
N PRO A 48 26.46 -14.27 33.71
CA PRO A 48 26.46 -14.54 32.27
C PRO A 48 25.64 -13.47 31.53
N LEU A 49 26.05 -13.11 30.31
CA LEU A 49 25.37 -12.13 29.46
C LEU A 49 24.73 -12.78 28.21
N LEU A 50 23.60 -12.22 27.80
CA LEU A 50 23.05 -12.35 26.44
C LEU A 50 23.20 -10.99 25.73
N GLY A 51 24.00 -10.96 24.67
CA GLY A 51 24.04 -9.84 23.72
C GLY A 51 22.97 -10.06 22.64
N LEU A 52 22.04 -9.13 22.48
CA LEU A 52 20.95 -9.21 21.49
C LEU A 52 20.90 -7.91 20.67
N PRO A 53 20.74 -7.96 19.32
CA PRO A 53 20.78 -6.75 18.50
C PRO A 53 19.58 -5.82 18.73
N ASP A 54 18.36 -6.27 18.42
CA ASP A 54 17.18 -5.40 18.38
C ASP A 54 16.35 -5.38 19.68
N LEU A 55 16.90 -5.89 20.79
CA LEU A 55 16.13 -6.13 22.02
C LEU A 55 16.73 -5.48 23.27
N VAL A 56 16.03 -4.45 23.74
CA VAL A 56 16.24 -3.81 25.05
C VAL A 56 15.25 -4.42 26.05
N LEU A 57 15.77 -5.14 27.05
CA LEU A 57 14.97 -5.60 28.19
C LEU A 57 14.87 -4.48 29.24
N TYR A 58 13.67 -4.26 29.79
CA TYR A 58 13.46 -3.31 30.88
C TYR A 58 13.13 -4.02 32.21
N PRO A 59 13.44 -3.38 33.36
CA PRO A 59 12.95 -3.81 34.67
C PRO A 59 11.43 -4.05 34.69
N TYR A 60 11.00 -5.00 35.50
CA TYR A 60 9.61 -5.45 35.71
C TYR A 60 8.94 -6.13 34.50
N THR A 61 9.38 -5.86 33.27
CA THR A 61 8.83 -6.49 32.05
C THR A 61 9.14 -7.98 31.98
N ILE A 62 8.23 -8.75 31.37
CA ILE A 62 8.33 -10.19 31.18
C ILE A 62 8.27 -10.46 29.68
N ILE A 63 9.29 -11.12 29.13
CA ILE A 63 9.36 -11.39 27.68
C ILE A 63 9.77 -12.84 27.39
N PRO A 64 9.18 -13.47 26.36
CA PRO A 64 9.70 -14.72 25.81
C PRO A 64 10.96 -14.43 24.97
N LEU A 65 11.99 -15.25 25.13
CA LEU A 65 13.18 -15.21 24.28
C LEU A 65 13.30 -16.55 23.54
N ALA A 66 13.75 -16.52 22.28
CA ALA A 66 14.02 -17.72 21.50
C ALA A 66 15.33 -17.53 20.70
N PHE A 67 16.23 -18.50 20.78
CA PHE A 67 17.52 -18.49 20.08
C PHE A 67 18.10 -19.90 19.95
N ASP A 68 19.07 -20.05 19.06
CA ASP A 68 19.80 -21.27 18.73
C ASP A 68 21.34 -21.12 18.84
N ASP A 69 21.86 -19.90 19.05
CA ASP A 69 23.29 -19.60 19.26
C ASP A 69 23.88 -20.38 20.46
N GLU A 70 24.91 -21.19 20.20
CA GLU A 70 25.57 -22.03 21.21
C GLU A 70 26.13 -21.23 22.40
N ARG A 71 26.54 -19.97 22.19
CA ARG A 71 27.09 -19.07 23.22
C ARG A 71 25.99 -18.60 24.17
N MET A 72 24.81 -18.31 23.62
CA MET A 72 23.61 -17.95 24.41
C MET A 72 23.07 -19.16 25.19
N ILE A 73 23.07 -20.34 24.55
CA ILE A 73 22.75 -21.62 25.20
C ILE A 73 23.71 -21.91 26.35
N ALA A 74 25.02 -21.67 26.16
CA ALA A 74 26.03 -21.84 27.21
C ALA A 74 25.88 -20.82 28.35
N ALA A 75 25.52 -19.57 28.05
CA ALA A 75 25.24 -18.53 29.06
C ALA A 75 24.05 -18.92 29.96
N VAL A 76 22.95 -19.39 29.35
CA VAL A 76 21.77 -19.88 30.10
C VAL A 76 22.08 -21.13 30.90
N ASP A 77 22.80 -22.10 30.33
CA ASP A 77 23.12 -23.33 31.05
C ASP A 77 24.06 -23.10 32.23
N GLU A 78 24.87 -22.03 32.24
CA GLU A 78 25.60 -21.59 33.45
C GLU A 78 24.70 -20.81 34.42
N ALA A 79 23.90 -19.85 33.93
CA ALA A 79 22.94 -19.10 34.76
C ALA A 79 22.00 -20.05 35.55
N MET A 80 21.55 -21.13 34.91
CA MET A 80 20.68 -22.15 35.51
C MET A 80 21.39 -23.10 36.50
N ARG A 81 22.74 -23.15 36.54
CA ARG A 81 23.51 -23.80 37.62
C ARG A 81 23.69 -22.87 38.82
N GLY A 82 23.81 -21.57 38.56
CA GLY A 82 24.03 -20.52 39.55
C GLY A 82 22.72 -19.93 40.10
N SER A 83 22.58 -18.61 39.98
CA SER A 83 21.49 -17.81 40.58
C SER A 83 20.16 -17.85 39.83
N ARG A 84 20.09 -18.51 38.66
CA ARG A 84 19.02 -18.37 37.64
C ARG A 84 18.82 -16.94 37.12
N MET A 85 19.81 -16.07 37.33
CA MET A 85 19.84 -14.71 36.81
C MET A 85 20.77 -14.63 35.59
N ILE A 86 20.40 -13.81 34.61
CA ILE A 86 21.19 -13.55 33.40
C ILE A 86 21.13 -12.06 33.06
N GLY A 87 22.23 -11.47 32.58
CA GLY A 87 22.23 -10.07 32.15
C GLY A 87 21.86 -9.96 30.68
N VAL A 88 20.78 -9.26 30.34
CA VAL A 88 20.44 -8.97 28.94
C VAL A 88 21.00 -7.60 28.57
N VAL A 89 21.73 -7.54 27.46
CA VAL A 89 22.42 -6.34 26.97
C VAL A 89 22.16 -6.20 25.47
N THR A 90 21.84 -4.99 25.04
CA THR A 90 21.65 -4.67 23.63
C THR A 90 23.01 -4.50 22.95
N LEU A 91 23.18 -5.05 21.75
CA LEU A 91 24.35 -4.78 20.90
C LEU A 91 24.17 -3.42 20.20
N ARG A 92 25.28 -2.72 19.91
CA ARG A 92 25.26 -1.45 19.17
C ARG A 92 24.99 -1.65 17.69
N GLU A 93 25.52 -2.73 17.14
CA GLU A 93 25.34 -3.18 15.76
C GLU A 93 25.16 -4.71 15.77
N ALA A 94 24.55 -5.28 14.72
CA ALA A 94 24.40 -6.72 14.62
C ALA A 94 25.75 -7.37 14.26
N VAL A 95 26.35 -8.06 15.23
CA VAL A 95 27.60 -8.83 15.06
C VAL A 95 27.30 -10.15 14.33
N ASP A 96 28.11 -10.50 13.34
CA ASP A 96 27.96 -11.76 12.59
C ASP A 96 28.09 -12.99 13.53
N PRO A 97 27.33 -14.08 13.34
CA PRO A 97 27.36 -15.24 14.24
C PRO A 97 28.75 -15.88 14.40
N GLU A 98 29.62 -15.77 13.38
CA GLU A 98 30.98 -16.30 13.39
C GLU A 98 31.99 -15.37 14.12
N GLU A 99 31.64 -14.11 14.39
CA GLU A 99 32.53 -13.14 15.04
C GLU A 99 32.36 -13.11 16.56
N ARG A 100 33.40 -12.66 17.28
CA ARG A 100 33.42 -12.57 18.74
C ARG A 100 32.83 -11.23 19.19
N ILE A 101 31.72 -11.27 19.91
CA ILE A 101 31.16 -10.09 20.60
C ILE A 101 32.18 -9.59 21.64
N SER A 102 32.70 -8.39 21.43
CA SER A 102 33.64 -7.71 22.31
C SER A 102 32.92 -6.80 23.32
N ARG A 103 33.69 -6.11 24.17
CA ARG A 103 33.14 -5.07 25.07
C ARG A 103 32.70 -3.80 24.33
N GLU A 104 33.21 -3.53 23.13
CA GLU A 104 32.90 -2.32 22.37
C GLU A 104 31.53 -2.45 21.69
N ASP A 105 31.18 -3.64 21.21
CA ASP A 105 29.90 -3.97 20.56
C ASP A 105 28.70 -3.94 21.54
N LEU A 106 28.96 -4.03 22.85
CA LEU A 106 27.95 -4.03 23.90
C LEU A 106 27.61 -2.61 24.36
N HIS A 107 26.33 -2.32 24.54
CA HIS A 107 25.89 -1.15 25.28
C HIS A 107 26.26 -1.23 26.77
N ASP A 108 26.55 -0.07 27.36
CA ASP A 108 27.15 0.01 28.70
C ASP A 108 26.18 -0.30 29.84
N ILE A 109 24.87 -0.25 29.57
CA ILE A 109 23.80 -0.51 30.53
C ILE A 109 22.87 -1.59 29.97
N GLY A 110 22.58 -2.61 30.77
CA GLY A 110 21.63 -3.68 30.48
C GLY A 110 20.62 -3.89 31.61
N CYS A 111 19.82 -4.95 31.51
CA CYS A 111 18.88 -5.35 32.56
C CYS A 111 19.15 -6.78 33.07
N VAL A 112 19.22 -6.95 34.40
CA VAL A 112 19.32 -8.27 35.04
C VAL A 112 17.94 -8.91 34.99
N ALA A 113 17.88 -10.14 34.47
CA ALA A 113 16.66 -10.91 34.32
C ALA A 113 16.71 -12.22 35.13
N VAL A 114 15.59 -12.65 35.69
CA VAL A 114 15.41 -14.02 36.21
C VAL A 114 14.76 -14.91 35.16
N ILE A 115 15.31 -16.11 34.97
CA ILE A 115 14.77 -17.14 34.08
C ILE A 115 13.65 -17.89 34.81
N HIS A 116 12.40 -17.58 34.50
CA HIS A 116 11.22 -18.23 35.08
C HIS A 116 10.98 -19.62 34.48
N ARG A 117 10.97 -19.71 33.14
CA ARG A 117 10.69 -20.92 32.37
C ARG A 117 11.80 -21.15 31.33
N LEU A 118 12.17 -22.41 31.12
CA LEU A 118 13.15 -22.86 30.13
C LEU A 118 12.58 -24.08 29.41
N VAL A 119 12.57 -24.05 28.08
CA VAL A 119 12.18 -25.17 27.21
C VAL A 119 13.29 -25.34 26.16
N LYS A 120 13.85 -26.55 26.06
CA LYS A 120 14.79 -26.91 25.00
C LYS A 120 14.03 -27.73 23.95
N HIS A 121 14.07 -27.30 22.69
CA HIS A 121 13.45 -28.04 21.59
C HIS A 121 14.40 -29.15 21.07
N PRO A 122 13.88 -30.24 20.47
CA PRO A 122 14.70 -31.33 19.95
C PRO A 122 15.69 -30.90 18.85
N GLU A 123 15.41 -29.79 18.17
CA GLU A 123 16.18 -29.23 17.06
C GLU A 123 17.35 -28.34 17.51
N GLY A 124 17.59 -28.23 18.82
CA GLY A 124 18.68 -27.44 19.43
C GLY A 124 18.23 -26.08 19.96
N ALA A 125 17.23 -25.46 19.33
CA ALA A 125 16.69 -24.16 19.72
C ALA A 125 16.18 -24.13 21.19
N MET A 126 16.43 -23.03 21.86
CA MET A 126 16.06 -22.78 23.26
C MET A 126 14.98 -21.69 23.32
N ARG A 127 13.96 -21.90 24.16
CA ARG A 127 12.96 -20.88 24.51
C ARG A 127 12.99 -20.60 26.01
N LEU A 128 13.04 -19.32 26.36
CA LEU A 128 13.00 -18.80 27.73
C LEU A 128 11.72 -18.02 27.96
N LEU A 129 11.30 -17.94 29.22
CA LEU A 129 10.50 -16.82 29.72
C LEU A 129 11.32 -16.11 30.80
N VAL A 130 11.69 -14.85 30.57
CA VAL A 130 12.51 -14.06 31.49
C VAL A 130 11.75 -12.85 32.01
N GLN A 131 12.04 -12.44 33.25
CA GLN A 131 11.53 -11.19 33.83
C GLN A 131 12.70 -10.29 34.20
N GLY A 132 12.71 -9.05 33.69
CA GLY A 132 13.67 -8.02 34.10
C GLY A 132 13.42 -7.57 35.54
N ILE A 133 14.49 -7.31 36.30
CA ILE A 133 14.42 -6.95 37.73
C ILE A 133 15.04 -5.58 37.99
N SER A 134 16.23 -5.34 37.47
CA SER A 134 17.01 -4.13 37.76
C SER A 134 17.92 -3.76 36.60
N ARG A 135 18.30 -2.49 36.50
CA ARG A 135 19.34 -2.06 35.54
C ARG A 135 20.71 -2.44 36.08
N PHE A 136 21.69 -2.58 35.20
CA PHE A 136 23.09 -2.72 35.59
C PHE A 136 24.01 -2.05 34.58
N ARG A 137 25.22 -1.67 35.02
CA ARG A 137 26.30 -1.20 34.16
C ARG A 137 27.39 -2.28 34.07
N ILE A 138 27.88 -2.56 32.86
CA ILE A 138 29.03 -3.45 32.68
C ILE A 138 30.29 -2.73 33.15
N LEU A 139 30.98 -3.29 34.14
CA LEU A 139 32.30 -2.82 34.58
C LEU A 139 33.39 -3.44 33.72
N ASP A 140 33.48 -4.77 33.69
CA ASP A 140 34.51 -5.54 32.99
C ASP A 140 33.88 -6.79 32.34
N LEU A 141 34.38 -7.22 31.18
CA LEU A 141 34.20 -8.62 30.76
C LEU A 141 35.20 -9.50 31.50
N VAL A 142 34.74 -10.67 31.97
CA VAL A 142 35.52 -11.64 32.75
C VAL A 142 35.77 -12.91 31.95
N SER A 143 34.84 -13.29 31.06
CA SER A 143 35.08 -14.24 29.97
C SER A 143 34.27 -13.85 28.73
N GLU A 144 34.76 -14.29 27.57
CA GLU A 144 34.05 -14.20 26.28
C GLU A 144 33.62 -15.57 25.75
N GLU A 145 34.36 -16.63 26.13
CA GLU A 145 34.16 -18.01 25.71
C GLU A 145 34.10 -18.93 26.96
N PRO A 146 33.30 -20.01 26.95
CA PRO A 146 32.33 -20.40 25.92
C PRO A 146 31.04 -19.53 25.93
N HIS A 147 30.95 -18.56 26.84
CA HIS A 147 29.89 -17.56 26.90
C HIS A 147 30.45 -16.23 27.41
N LEU A 148 29.73 -15.14 27.12
CA LEU A 148 29.99 -13.83 27.70
C LEU A 148 29.69 -13.87 29.20
N GLU A 149 30.65 -13.50 30.04
CA GLU A 149 30.46 -13.32 31.49
C GLU A 149 31.04 -11.97 31.89
N ALA A 150 30.27 -11.16 32.63
CA ALA A 150 30.66 -9.80 33.00
C ALA A 150 30.62 -9.57 34.51
N ARG A 151 31.50 -8.66 34.98
CA ARG A 151 31.35 -8.00 36.28
C ARG A 151 30.40 -6.82 36.10
N ILE A 152 29.38 -6.74 36.96
CA ILE A 152 28.32 -5.75 36.85
C ILE A 152 28.24 -4.84 38.08
N LEU A 153 27.75 -3.62 37.89
CA LEU A 153 27.29 -2.73 38.95
C LEU A 153 25.78 -2.60 38.82
N VAL A 154 25.03 -3.09 39.81
CA VAL A 154 23.56 -2.96 39.85
C VAL A 154 23.19 -1.48 40.02
N LEU A 155 22.24 -1.02 39.21
CA LEU A 155 21.66 0.31 39.23
C LEU A 155 20.16 0.16 39.56
N PRO A 156 19.78 0.03 40.85
CA PRO A 156 18.39 -0.01 41.24
C PRO A 156 17.73 1.36 40.94
N GLU A 157 16.44 1.36 40.60
CA GLU A 157 15.71 2.62 40.54
C GLU A 157 15.64 3.25 41.93
N VAL A 158 15.94 4.54 41.99
CA VAL A 158 15.75 5.36 43.18
C VAL A 158 14.37 5.98 43.10
N GLU A 159 13.57 5.88 44.16
CA GLU A 159 12.32 6.61 44.29
C GLU A 159 12.62 8.12 44.24
N GLN A 160 12.20 8.77 43.14
CA GLN A 160 12.34 10.21 42.91
C GLN A 160 11.07 10.91 43.39
N GLU A 161 11.20 12.10 44.01
CA GLU A 161 10.03 12.86 44.48
C GLU A 161 9.10 13.20 43.29
N HIS A 162 7.81 12.87 43.44
CA HIS A 162 6.78 13.22 42.45
C HIS A 162 6.59 14.73 42.44
N SER A 163 7.20 15.41 41.46
CA SER A 163 6.93 16.82 41.19
C SER A 163 5.63 16.99 40.40
N ASP A 164 4.98 18.15 40.52
CA ASP A 164 3.82 18.55 39.70
C ASP A 164 4.02 18.30 38.19
N ARG A 165 5.28 18.36 37.73
CA ARG A 165 5.69 18.15 36.34
C ARG A 165 5.77 16.67 35.97
N ILE A 166 6.22 15.80 36.89
CA ILE A 166 6.16 14.35 36.72
C ILE A 166 4.69 13.88 36.71
N GLU A 167 3.84 14.41 37.59
CA GLU A 167 2.39 14.10 37.58
C GLU A 167 1.71 14.55 36.27
N ALA A 168 2.06 15.73 35.76
CA ALA A 168 1.56 16.23 34.47
C ALA A 168 2.01 15.35 33.29
N LEU A 169 3.29 14.93 33.26
CA LEU A 169 3.81 14.02 32.23
C LEU A 169 3.13 12.65 32.31
N LEU A 170 2.95 12.08 33.50
CA LEU A 170 2.26 10.80 33.67
C LEU A 170 0.82 10.87 33.18
N ARG A 171 0.09 11.94 33.51
CA ARG A 171 -1.28 12.14 33.00
C ARG A 171 -1.31 12.19 31.48
N GLU A 172 -0.41 12.93 30.83
CA GLU A 172 -0.33 12.97 29.37
C GLU A 172 0.03 11.59 28.79
N GLY A 173 0.96 10.88 29.44
CA GLY A 173 1.32 9.50 29.11
C GLY A 173 0.13 8.54 29.17
N TYR A 174 -0.71 8.63 30.19
CA TYR A 174 -1.94 7.83 30.29
C TYR A 174 -2.90 8.17 29.14
N GLU A 175 -3.24 9.44 28.95
CA GLU A 175 -4.16 9.90 27.89
C GLU A 175 -3.69 9.47 26.48
N LEU A 176 -2.37 9.52 26.21
CA LEU A 176 -1.78 9.03 24.96
C LEU A 176 -1.74 7.51 24.86
N SER A 177 -1.41 6.79 25.94
CA SER A 177 -1.35 5.31 25.94
C SER A 177 -2.72 4.69 25.68
N GLU A 178 -3.78 5.30 26.21
CA GLU A 178 -5.16 4.90 25.92
C GLU A 178 -5.52 5.12 24.45
N GLY A 179 -5.13 6.27 23.87
CA GLY A 179 -5.29 6.54 22.44
C GLY A 179 -4.56 5.52 21.55
N VAL A 180 -3.31 5.19 21.88
CA VAL A 180 -2.52 4.19 21.15
C VAL A 180 -3.15 2.80 21.24
N ILE A 181 -3.56 2.34 22.43
CA ILE A 181 -4.18 1.01 22.58
C ILE A 181 -5.54 0.95 21.86
N ALA A 182 -6.35 2.00 21.93
CA ALA A 182 -7.65 2.05 21.24
C ALA A 182 -7.54 2.08 19.70
N ALA A 183 -6.45 2.64 19.15
CA ALA A 183 -6.20 2.65 17.70
C ALA A 183 -5.43 1.39 17.22
N ALA A 184 -4.59 0.80 18.08
CA ALA A 184 -3.78 -0.37 17.78
C ALA A 184 -4.58 -1.67 17.93
N SER A 185 -5.31 -2.06 16.88
CA SER A 185 -6.13 -3.29 16.82
C SER A 185 -5.40 -4.63 16.96
N TYR A 186 -4.11 -4.62 17.34
CA TYR A 186 -3.31 -5.78 17.73
C TYR A 186 -3.02 -5.85 19.26
N LEU A 187 -3.44 -4.84 20.03
CA LEU A 187 -3.28 -4.80 21.49
C LEU A 187 -4.60 -5.18 22.20
N PRO A 188 -4.58 -6.07 23.20
CA PRO A 188 -5.77 -6.38 24.00
C PRO A 188 -6.22 -5.20 24.88
N ASP A 189 -7.54 -5.01 25.02
CA ASP A 189 -8.13 -3.95 25.85
C ASP A 189 -7.74 -4.07 27.34
N GLU A 190 -7.43 -5.28 27.81
CA GLU A 190 -6.91 -5.55 29.15
C GLU A 190 -5.64 -4.75 29.46
N LEU A 191 -4.82 -4.42 28.44
CA LEU A 191 -3.64 -3.57 28.61
C LEU A 191 -3.99 -2.15 29.04
N GLN A 192 -5.13 -1.59 28.63
CA GLN A 192 -5.58 -0.27 29.11
C GLN A 192 -5.77 -0.28 30.63
N GLN A 193 -6.35 -1.37 31.16
CA GLN A 193 -6.56 -1.52 32.60
C GLN A 193 -5.24 -1.79 33.34
N ALA A 194 -4.34 -2.60 32.77
CA ALA A 194 -3.02 -2.85 33.35
C ALA A 194 -2.18 -1.56 33.45
N VAL A 195 -2.14 -0.76 32.37
CA VAL A 195 -1.42 0.53 32.35
C VAL A 195 -2.00 1.50 33.38
N ARG A 196 -3.33 1.68 33.44
CA ARG A 196 -4.01 2.53 34.43
C ARG A 196 -3.81 2.12 35.90
N GLN A 197 -3.40 0.87 36.17
CA GLN A 197 -3.15 0.39 37.53
C GLN A 197 -1.72 0.67 38.02
N LEU A 198 -0.81 1.11 37.16
CA LEU A 198 0.54 1.49 37.56
C LEU A 198 0.52 2.82 38.34
N THR A 199 0.92 2.78 39.60
CA THR A 199 1.14 3.99 40.43
C THR A 199 2.60 4.46 40.39
N ASP A 200 3.50 3.60 39.93
CA ASP A 200 4.95 3.81 39.87
C ASP A 200 5.35 4.41 38.50
N PRO A 201 5.93 5.62 38.47
CA PRO A 201 6.27 6.30 37.22
C PRO A 201 7.33 5.58 36.37
N SER A 202 8.27 4.87 37.01
CA SER A 202 9.33 4.14 36.32
C SER A 202 8.79 2.86 35.70
N LYS A 203 7.91 2.15 36.41
CA LYS A 203 7.18 0.99 35.87
C LYS A 203 6.29 1.39 34.69
N PHE A 204 5.63 2.54 34.77
CA PHE A 204 4.86 3.09 33.65
C PHE A 204 5.76 3.34 32.43
N ALA A 205 6.87 4.07 32.60
CA ALA A 205 7.79 4.35 31.51
C ALA A 205 8.32 3.07 30.84
N TYR A 206 8.69 2.04 31.62
CA TYR A 206 9.17 0.76 31.09
C TYR A 206 8.10 -0.09 30.43
N MET A 207 6.88 -0.17 30.99
CA MET A 207 5.81 -0.94 30.37
C MET A 207 5.40 -0.33 29.02
N VAL A 208 5.30 1.00 28.94
CA VAL A 208 5.02 1.70 27.67
C VAL A 208 6.18 1.55 26.69
N ALA A 209 7.43 1.74 27.10
CA ALA A 209 8.59 1.58 26.22
C ALA A 209 8.81 0.15 25.70
N SER A 210 8.18 -0.84 26.33
CA SER A 210 8.15 -2.23 25.85
C SER A 210 7.09 -2.49 24.77
N MET A 211 5.96 -1.78 24.79
CA MET A 211 4.87 -1.94 23.80
C MET A 211 4.96 -0.99 22.60
N VAL A 212 5.52 0.21 22.76
CA VAL A 212 5.58 1.23 21.72
C VAL A 212 6.67 0.92 20.69
N ARG A 213 6.40 1.24 19.41
CA ARG A 213 7.39 1.17 18.34
C ARG A 213 8.42 2.28 18.51
N MET A 214 9.63 1.87 18.81
CA MET A 214 10.82 2.69 18.98
C MET A 214 11.99 1.85 18.45
N ASP A 215 12.99 2.50 17.84
CA ASP A 215 14.23 1.84 17.44
C ASP A 215 15.08 1.44 18.66
N ALA A 216 16.13 0.65 18.42
CA ALA A 216 17.00 0.15 19.48
C ALA A 216 17.73 1.28 20.23
N GLU A 217 18.11 2.37 19.57
CA GLU A 217 18.82 3.49 20.19
C GLU A 217 17.91 4.28 21.14
N GLU A 218 16.68 4.61 20.71
CA GLU A 218 15.68 5.27 21.55
C GLU A 218 15.28 4.40 22.75
N LYS A 219 15.09 3.08 22.56
CA LYS A 219 14.81 2.15 23.65
C LYS A 219 15.98 2.06 24.63
N GLN A 220 17.19 1.93 24.11
CA GLN A 220 18.40 1.86 24.93
C GLN A 220 18.64 3.16 25.71
N ARG A 221 18.24 4.32 25.16
CA ARG A 221 18.23 5.61 25.87
C ARG A 221 17.23 5.61 27.03
N VAL A 222 16.01 5.06 26.87
CA VAL A 222 15.06 4.90 27.99
C VAL A 222 15.63 4.05 29.12
N LEU A 223 16.39 2.99 28.80
CA LEU A 223 17.08 2.16 29.80
C LEU A 223 18.29 2.89 30.43
N ALA A 224 19.05 3.65 29.64
CA ALA A 224 20.28 4.29 30.08
C ALA A 224 20.06 5.53 30.97
N VAL A 225 18.96 6.26 30.79
CA VAL A 225 18.64 7.48 31.55
C VAL A 225 18.27 7.19 33.01
N ASP A 226 18.87 7.94 33.93
CA ASP A 226 18.57 7.87 35.37
C ASP A 226 17.47 8.86 35.81
N GLU A 227 17.30 9.99 35.11
CA GLU A 227 16.30 11.01 35.45
C GLU A 227 14.90 10.61 34.95
N LEU A 228 13.94 10.51 35.88
CA LEU A 228 12.58 10.08 35.57
C LEU A 228 11.85 11.03 34.61
N GLU A 229 12.11 12.35 34.71
CA GLU A 229 11.48 13.34 33.84
C GLU A 229 11.90 13.18 32.36
N GLU A 230 13.20 12.97 32.09
CA GLU A 230 13.66 12.68 30.72
C GLU A 230 13.12 11.33 30.24
N LYS A 231 13.13 10.30 31.09
CA LYS A 231 12.63 8.95 30.77
C LYS A 231 11.15 8.99 30.32
N LEU A 232 10.30 9.68 31.07
CA LEU A 232 8.90 9.93 30.69
C LEU A 232 8.80 10.77 29.41
N THR A 233 9.62 11.81 29.26
CA THR A 233 9.61 12.69 28.08
C THR A 233 9.92 11.93 26.79
N ILE A 234 10.88 11.01 26.79
CA ILE A 234 11.20 10.15 25.62
C ILE A 234 10.00 9.26 25.28
N VAL A 235 9.43 8.58 26.28
CA VAL A 235 8.31 7.64 26.12
C VAL A 235 7.05 8.35 25.61
N ILE A 236 6.79 9.57 26.08
CA ILE A 236 5.68 10.43 25.61
C ILE A 236 5.92 10.89 24.15
N GLN A 237 7.15 11.23 23.77
CA GLN A 237 7.49 11.55 22.39
C GLN A 237 7.34 10.34 21.44
N ALA A 238 7.63 9.13 21.91
CA ALA A 238 7.35 7.91 21.17
C ALA A 238 5.84 7.64 21.02
N LEU A 239 5.07 7.72 22.12
CA LEU A 239 3.61 7.58 22.10
C LEU A 239 2.93 8.56 21.13
N ARG A 240 3.31 9.85 21.15
CA ARG A 240 2.79 10.87 20.22
C ARG A 240 3.06 10.53 18.75
N ARG A 241 4.22 9.93 18.44
CA ARG A 241 4.57 9.49 17.07
C ARG A 241 3.75 8.28 16.65
N GLU A 242 3.67 7.25 17.48
CA GLU A 242 2.91 6.03 17.18
C GLU A 242 1.41 6.33 17.00
N LEU A 243 0.82 7.15 17.88
CA LEU A 243 -0.58 7.57 17.76
C LEU A 243 -0.84 8.26 16.42
N HIS A 244 0.02 9.21 16.03
CA HIS A 244 -0.13 9.95 14.77
C HIS A 244 0.01 9.04 13.53
N VAL A 245 0.88 8.02 13.58
CA VAL A 245 1.01 7.02 12.52
C VAL A 245 -0.24 6.14 12.42
N LEU A 246 -0.84 5.76 13.56
CA LEU A 246 -2.09 5.00 13.60
C LEU A 246 -3.28 5.82 13.08
N GLU A 247 -3.39 7.10 13.44
CA GLU A 247 -4.40 8.04 12.92
C GLU A 247 -4.35 8.17 11.40
N ILE A 248 -3.15 8.40 10.83
CA ILE A 248 -2.95 8.46 9.37
C ILE A 248 -3.30 7.11 8.71
N GLY A 249 -2.97 5.99 9.36
CA GLY A 249 -3.30 4.65 8.89
C GLY A 249 -4.80 4.42 8.74
N ASP A 250 -5.61 4.86 9.72
CA ASP A 250 -7.06 4.73 9.65
C ASP A 250 -7.70 5.73 8.68
N GLU A 251 -7.16 6.95 8.54
CA GLU A 251 -7.62 7.90 7.51
C GLU A 251 -7.44 7.32 6.09
N ILE A 252 -6.24 6.81 5.76
CA ILE A 252 -5.95 6.18 4.47
C ILE A 252 -6.89 4.99 4.22
N LYS A 253 -7.06 4.14 5.23
CA LYS A 253 -7.96 2.98 5.17
C LYS A 253 -9.40 3.40 4.89
N SER A 254 -9.91 4.43 5.58
CA SER A 254 -11.26 4.97 5.39
C SER A 254 -11.46 5.51 3.97
N GLN A 255 -10.49 6.28 3.44
CA GLN A 255 -10.52 6.79 2.06
C GLN A 255 -10.57 5.66 1.01
N VAL A 256 -9.74 4.60 1.18
CA VAL A 256 -9.75 3.42 0.30
C VAL A 256 -11.08 2.68 0.38
N ASP A 257 -11.64 2.53 1.58
CA ASP A 257 -12.92 1.90 1.82
C ASP A 257 -14.08 2.64 1.12
N GLU A 258 -14.07 3.98 1.14
CA GLU A 258 -15.05 4.80 0.39
C GLU A 258 -14.89 4.65 -1.13
N GLU A 259 -13.67 4.65 -1.67
CA GLU A 259 -13.44 4.39 -3.09
C GLU A 259 -13.95 3.01 -3.53
N VAL A 260 -13.68 1.96 -2.73
CA VAL A 260 -14.13 0.59 -3.02
C VAL A 260 -15.66 0.52 -3.00
N LYS A 261 -16.31 1.10 -1.99
CA LYS A 261 -17.79 1.18 -1.90
C LYS A 261 -18.39 1.93 -3.10
N LYS A 262 -17.74 3.02 -3.55
CA LYS A 262 -18.15 3.76 -4.76
C LYS A 262 -18.00 2.91 -6.03
N LYS A 263 -16.84 2.29 -6.25
CA LYS A 263 -16.56 1.44 -7.43
C LYS A 263 -17.51 0.22 -7.50
N GLN A 264 -17.78 -0.43 -6.37
CA GLN A 264 -18.77 -1.52 -6.28
C GLN A 264 -20.19 -1.04 -6.64
N ARG A 265 -20.60 0.14 -6.14
CA ARG A 265 -21.90 0.73 -6.46
C ARG A 265 -22.04 1.11 -7.93
N GLU A 266 -21.00 1.69 -8.53
CA GLU A 266 -20.99 2.01 -9.97
C GLU A 266 -21.04 0.74 -10.85
N TYR A 267 -20.29 -0.31 -10.48
CA TYR A 267 -20.37 -1.62 -11.15
C TYR A 267 -21.79 -2.21 -11.10
N TYR A 268 -22.39 -2.27 -9.90
CA TYR A 268 -23.73 -2.80 -9.71
C TYR A 268 -24.79 -2.02 -10.51
N LEU A 269 -24.71 -0.68 -10.53
CA LEU A 269 -25.60 0.17 -11.33
C LEU A 269 -25.42 -0.04 -12.84
N ARG A 270 -24.21 -0.32 -13.33
CA ARG A 270 -23.97 -0.65 -14.74
C ARG A 270 -24.59 -1.99 -15.15
N GLU A 271 -24.44 -3.03 -14.33
CA GLU A 271 -25.08 -4.33 -14.60
C GLU A 271 -26.62 -4.24 -14.49
N GLN A 272 -27.16 -3.44 -13.56
CA GLN A 272 -28.61 -3.16 -13.54
C GLN A 272 -29.08 -2.43 -14.81
N LEU A 273 -28.36 -1.41 -15.28
CA LEU A 273 -28.70 -0.70 -16.52
C LEU A 273 -28.63 -1.61 -17.75
N LYS A 274 -27.67 -2.53 -17.80
CA LYS A 274 -27.52 -3.52 -18.86
C LYS A 274 -28.70 -4.49 -18.89
N ALA A 275 -29.07 -5.06 -17.74
CA ALA A 275 -30.25 -5.93 -17.64
C ALA A 275 -31.55 -5.21 -18.02
N ILE A 276 -31.71 -3.93 -17.64
CA ILE A 276 -32.86 -3.11 -18.04
C ILE A 276 -32.89 -2.88 -19.56
N LYS A 277 -31.75 -2.59 -20.21
CA LYS A 277 -31.68 -2.48 -21.68
C LYS A 277 -32.02 -3.79 -22.39
N GLU A 278 -31.64 -4.92 -21.81
CA GLU A 278 -31.94 -6.25 -22.34
C GLU A 278 -33.44 -6.59 -22.22
N GLU A 279 -34.09 -6.30 -21.08
CA GLU A 279 -35.55 -6.44 -20.92
C GLU A 279 -36.37 -5.47 -21.78
N LEU A 280 -35.86 -4.26 -22.05
CA LEU A 280 -36.52 -3.28 -22.93
C LEU A 280 -36.38 -3.61 -24.43
N GLY A 281 -35.44 -4.50 -24.80
CA GLY A 281 -35.16 -4.84 -26.19
C GLY A 281 -34.41 -3.77 -27.00
N GLU A 282 -33.91 -2.73 -26.35
CA GLU A 282 -33.24 -1.58 -27.00
C GLU A 282 -31.83 -1.90 -27.51
N ALA A 283 -31.21 -3.00 -27.05
CA ALA A 283 -29.83 -3.37 -27.37
C ALA A 283 -29.57 -3.53 -28.89
N GLY A 284 -30.54 -4.06 -29.64
CA GLY A 284 -30.32 -4.45 -31.05
C GLY A 284 -30.05 -3.30 -32.02
N ASP A 285 -30.69 -2.14 -31.83
CA ASP A 285 -30.54 -0.99 -32.73
C ASP A 285 -29.30 -0.15 -32.39
N GLU A 286 -28.91 -0.02 -31.11
CA GLU A 286 -27.66 0.65 -30.72
C GLU A 286 -26.43 -0.15 -31.16
N GLU A 287 -26.39 -1.47 -30.95
CA GLU A 287 -25.25 -2.31 -31.36
C GLU A 287 -25.08 -2.33 -32.89
N ALA A 288 -26.18 -2.42 -33.66
CA ALA A 288 -26.14 -2.42 -35.12
C ALA A 288 -25.57 -1.11 -35.71
N GLU A 289 -25.85 0.04 -35.08
CA GLU A 289 -25.33 1.35 -35.49
C GLU A 289 -23.82 1.45 -35.20
N ILE A 290 -23.39 1.04 -34.01
CA ILE A 290 -21.98 1.00 -33.58
C ILE A 290 -21.16 0.10 -34.51
N ASP A 291 -21.67 -1.09 -34.85
CA ASP A 291 -21.01 -2.03 -35.77
C ASP A 291 -21.01 -1.57 -37.24
N ARG A 292 -21.91 -0.66 -37.64
CA ARG A 292 -21.83 0.00 -38.97
C ARG A 292 -20.69 1.01 -39.00
N VAL A 293 -20.57 1.84 -37.97
CA VAL A 293 -19.52 2.86 -37.87
C VAL A 293 -18.14 2.22 -37.75
N ARG A 294 -17.98 1.18 -36.91
CA ARG A 294 -16.72 0.42 -36.76
C ARG A 294 -16.16 -0.05 -38.10
N ARG A 295 -16.96 -0.81 -38.87
CA ARG A 295 -16.54 -1.35 -40.18
C ARG A 295 -16.14 -0.27 -41.17
N CYS A 296 -16.83 0.87 -41.19
CA CYS A 296 -16.45 1.97 -42.06
C CYS A 296 -15.07 2.56 -41.72
N LEU A 297 -14.75 2.73 -40.43
CA LEU A 297 -13.44 3.21 -40.00
C LEU A 297 -12.33 2.19 -40.36
N GLU A 298 -12.60 0.89 -40.18
CA GLU A 298 -11.68 -0.20 -40.57
C GLU A 298 -11.48 -0.30 -42.11
N GLU A 299 -12.52 -0.06 -42.91
CA GLU A 299 -12.47 -0.14 -44.38
C GLU A 299 -11.78 1.08 -45.03
N LYS A 300 -11.67 2.22 -44.33
CA LYS A 300 -11.08 3.45 -44.89
C LYS A 300 -9.64 3.68 -44.42
N ASN A 301 -8.72 3.67 -45.40
CA ASN A 301 -7.39 4.27 -45.26
C ASN A 301 -7.50 5.80 -45.14
N VAL A 302 -7.83 6.29 -43.93
CA VAL A 302 -7.78 7.70 -43.55
C VAL A 302 -6.37 8.06 -43.04
N PRO A 303 -5.96 9.34 -43.07
CA PRO A 303 -4.72 9.77 -42.42
C PRO A 303 -4.77 9.61 -40.90
N ASP A 304 -3.62 9.33 -40.27
CA ASP A 304 -3.50 9.04 -38.82
C ASP A 304 -4.23 10.06 -37.93
N TYR A 305 -4.07 11.37 -38.20
CA TYR A 305 -4.70 12.46 -37.44
C TYR A 305 -6.23 12.52 -37.59
N VAL A 306 -6.80 11.85 -38.60
CA VAL A 306 -8.24 11.68 -38.79
C VAL A 306 -8.72 10.43 -38.04
N MET A 307 -7.91 9.37 -38.00
CA MET A 307 -8.24 8.17 -37.22
C MET A 307 -8.30 8.48 -35.73
N GLU A 308 -7.29 9.15 -35.17
CA GLU A 308 -7.24 9.57 -33.76
C GLU A 308 -8.50 10.37 -33.36
N ALA A 309 -8.92 11.31 -34.22
CA ALA A 309 -10.12 12.12 -34.00
C ALA A 309 -11.44 11.33 -34.20
N ALA A 310 -11.44 10.28 -35.04
CA ALA A 310 -12.58 9.40 -35.25
C ALA A 310 -12.75 8.40 -34.09
N GLU A 311 -11.65 7.84 -33.59
CA GLU A 311 -11.62 6.93 -32.44
C GLU A 311 -12.13 7.63 -31.17
N GLU A 312 -11.69 8.87 -30.87
CA GLU A 312 -12.21 9.64 -29.72
C GLU A 312 -13.74 9.83 -29.80
N GLN A 313 -14.28 10.16 -30.98
CA GLN A 313 -15.73 10.32 -31.14
C GLN A 313 -16.47 8.96 -31.15
N PHE A 314 -15.82 7.87 -31.58
CA PHE A 314 -16.40 6.53 -31.58
C PHE A 314 -16.47 5.92 -30.16
N GLU A 315 -15.46 6.11 -29.31
CA GLU A 315 -15.54 5.78 -27.88
C GLU A 315 -16.66 6.57 -27.19
N ARG A 316 -16.81 7.86 -27.53
CA ARG A 316 -17.91 8.68 -27.01
C ARG A 316 -19.27 8.20 -27.50
N LEU A 317 -19.40 7.75 -28.76
CA LEU A 317 -20.65 7.18 -29.29
C LEU A 317 -21.13 5.97 -28.46
N GLN A 318 -20.21 5.08 -28.07
CA GLN A 318 -20.54 3.88 -27.27
C GLN A 318 -21.03 4.20 -25.85
N ASN A 319 -20.75 5.40 -25.33
CA ASN A 319 -21.09 5.81 -23.96
C ASN A 319 -22.28 6.78 -23.87
N VAL A 320 -22.72 7.36 -24.99
CA VAL A 320 -23.85 8.30 -25.05
C VAL A 320 -25.13 7.53 -25.41
N PRO A 321 -26.24 7.63 -24.63
CA PRO A 321 -27.50 6.97 -24.98
C PRO A 321 -28.10 7.49 -26.29
N ALA A 322 -28.70 6.62 -27.11
CA ALA A 322 -29.28 7.02 -28.41
C ALA A 322 -30.37 8.12 -28.34
N ALA A 323 -31.04 8.27 -27.18
CA ALA A 323 -32.00 9.34 -26.92
C ALA A 323 -31.35 10.74 -26.73
N SER A 324 -30.02 10.83 -26.62
CA SER A 324 -29.30 12.10 -26.48
C SER A 324 -29.18 12.83 -27.82
N PRO A 325 -29.40 14.16 -27.88
CA PRO A 325 -29.06 14.96 -29.07
C PRO A 325 -27.61 14.78 -29.51
N GLU A 326 -26.68 14.55 -28.56
CA GLU A 326 -25.26 14.35 -28.84
C GLU A 326 -25.00 13.09 -29.67
N TYR A 327 -25.78 12.02 -29.48
CA TYR A 327 -25.66 10.78 -30.27
C TYR A 327 -25.86 11.09 -31.75
N SER A 328 -26.93 11.82 -32.10
CA SER A 328 -27.21 12.20 -33.49
C SER A 328 -26.11 13.06 -34.12
N VAL A 329 -25.43 13.91 -33.33
CA VAL A 329 -24.31 14.75 -33.80
C VAL A 329 -23.05 13.93 -34.02
N ILE A 330 -22.71 13.05 -33.08
CA ILE A 330 -21.53 12.16 -33.16
C ILE A 330 -21.68 11.20 -34.36
N THR A 331 -22.83 10.53 -34.50
CA THR A 331 -23.11 9.65 -35.66
C THR A 331 -23.05 10.41 -36.97
N SER A 332 -23.61 11.63 -37.06
CA SER A 332 -23.54 12.45 -38.28
C SER A 332 -22.12 12.89 -38.64
N TYR A 333 -21.27 13.13 -37.64
CA TYR A 333 -19.86 13.47 -37.84
C TYR A 333 -19.05 12.26 -38.36
N LEU A 334 -19.24 11.10 -37.73
CA LEU A 334 -18.57 9.86 -38.13
C LEU A 334 -19.04 9.39 -39.52
N ASP A 335 -20.33 9.49 -39.83
CA ASP A 335 -20.88 9.23 -41.17
C ASP A 335 -20.32 10.21 -42.23
N TRP A 336 -20.05 11.48 -41.86
CA TRP A 336 -19.40 12.41 -42.76
C TRP A 336 -17.93 12.04 -43.04
N LEU A 337 -17.14 11.67 -42.01
CA LEU A 337 -15.77 11.13 -42.21
C LEU A 337 -15.80 9.87 -43.09
N CYS A 338 -16.81 9.01 -42.89
CA CYS A 338 -17.11 7.83 -43.71
C CYS A 338 -17.44 8.14 -45.16
N GLN A 339 -17.98 9.31 -45.49
CA GLN A 339 -18.33 9.69 -46.87
C GLN A 339 -17.20 10.41 -47.61
N VAL A 340 -16.23 11.01 -46.90
CA VAL A 340 -15.10 11.72 -47.54
C VAL A 340 -14.15 10.74 -48.28
N PRO A 341 -13.76 11.02 -49.54
CA PRO A 341 -12.82 10.20 -50.30
C PRO A 341 -11.36 10.57 -49.98
N TRP A 342 -10.86 10.11 -48.82
CA TRP A 342 -9.55 10.50 -48.29
C TRP A 342 -8.34 10.12 -49.16
N THR A 343 -8.44 9.03 -49.91
CA THR A 343 -7.35 8.45 -50.72
C THR A 343 -7.64 8.41 -52.23
N GLU A 344 -8.83 8.88 -52.67
CA GLU A 344 -9.17 8.95 -54.09
C GLU A 344 -8.86 10.35 -54.64
N SER A 345 -8.12 10.41 -55.75
CA SER A 345 -7.79 11.67 -56.43
C SER A 345 -7.73 11.47 -57.93
N THR A 346 -8.19 12.47 -58.70
CA THR A 346 -8.09 12.49 -60.17
C THR A 346 -6.78 13.13 -60.64
N GLU A 347 -6.28 12.71 -61.80
CA GLU A 347 -5.11 13.36 -62.42
C GLU A 347 -5.48 14.74 -63.00
N ASP A 348 -4.69 15.77 -62.65
CA ASP A 348 -4.86 17.16 -63.12
C ASP A 348 -4.60 17.29 -64.64
N HIS A 349 -5.65 17.37 -65.47
CA HIS A 349 -5.52 17.51 -66.93
C HIS A 349 -5.26 18.96 -67.39
N LEU A 350 -4.05 19.46 -67.15
CA LEU A 350 -3.64 20.85 -67.40
C LEU A 350 -3.39 21.19 -68.90
N ASP A 351 -4.33 20.93 -69.80
CA ASP A 351 -4.25 21.40 -71.20
C ASP A 351 -5.14 22.64 -71.46
N LEU A 352 -4.51 23.76 -71.85
CA LEU A 352 -5.17 25.06 -71.99
C LEU A 352 -6.05 25.16 -73.24
N PRO A 353 -5.62 24.69 -74.44
CA PRO A 353 -6.52 24.52 -75.58
C PRO A 353 -7.76 23.67 -75.29
N ALA A 354 -7.61 22.50 -74.64
CA ALA A 354 -8.73 21.65 -74.29
C ALA A 354 -9.65 22.30 -73.24
N ALA A 355 -9.11 22.84 -72.15
CA ALA A 355 -9.88 23.52 -71.10
C ALA A 355 -10.65 24.72 -71.68
N ARG A 356 -10.03 25.51 -72.57
CA ARG A 356 -10.73 26.60 -73.27
C ARG A 356 -11.91 26.08 -74.08
N LYS A 357 -11.72 24.98 -74.83
CA LYS A 357 -12.80 24.38 -75.64
C LYS A 357 -13.96 23.93 -74.75
N VAL A 358 -13.69 23.22 -73.65
CA VAL A 358 -14.73 22.77 -72.71
C VAL A 358 -15.48 23.96 -72.10
N LEU A 359 -14.76 25.00 -71.65
CA LEU A 359 -15.39 26.21 -71.13
C LEU A 359 -16.23 26.96 -72.19
N ASP A 360 -15.79 27.00 -73.45
CA ASP A 360 -16.52 27.63 -74.56
C ASP A 360 -17.68 26.76 -75.11
N GLU A 361 -17.71 25.46 -74.83
CA GLU A 361 -18.82 24.55 -75.15
C GLU A 361 -19.88 24.47 -74.03
N ASP A 362 -19.47 24.36 -72.77
CA ASP A 362 -20.39 24.24 -71.61
C ASP A 362 -21.06 25.57 -71.22
N HIS A 363 -20.39 26.71 -71.45
CA HIS A 363 -20.84 28.03 -70.98
C HIS A 363 -20.91 29.04 -72.12
N TYR A 364 -22.08 29.62 -72.34
CA TYR A 364 -22.23 30.74 -73.29
C TYR A 364 -21.78 32.06 -72.65
N ASP A 365 -21.04 32.87 -73.41
CA ASP A 365 -20.40 34.13 -72.98
C ASP A 365 -19.37 33.96 -71.83
N LEU A 366 -19.42 34.78 -70.76
CA LEU A 366 -18.57 34.73 -69.56
C LEU A 366 -17.04 34.89 -69.79
N ARG A 367 -16.63 35.67 -70.81
CA ARG A 367 -15.24 35.80 -71.27
C ARG A 367 -14.22 36.06 -70.15
N GLU A 368 -14.43 37.10 -69.34
CA GLU A 368 -13.52 37.49 -68.24
C GLU A 368 -13.31 36.36 -67.22
N ILE A 369 -14.36 35.58 -66.95
CA ILE A 369 -14.32 34.46 -66.00
C ILE A 369 -13.55 33.28 -66.59
N LYS A 370 -13.78 32.97 -67.89
CA LYS A 370 -13.05 31.92 -68.61
C LYS A 370 -11.57 32.27 -68.75
N GLU A 371 -11.26 33.51 -69.11
CA GLU A 371 -9.88 34.01 -69.16
C GLU A 371 -9.22 33.88 -67.78
N ARG A 372 -9.92 34.20 -66.69
CA ARG A 372 -9.40 34.03 -65.32
C ARG A 372 -9.19 32.57 -64.90
N ILE A 373 -10.03 31.64 -65.36
CA ILE A 373 -9.83 30.19 -65.15
C ILE A 373 -8.61 29.71 -65.96
N LEU A 374 -8.47 30.15 -67.21
CA LEU A 374 -7.33 29.79 -68.06
C LEU A 374 -6.00 30.39 -67.54
N GLU A 375 -6.00 31.60 -66.99
CA GLU A 375 -4.87 32.17 -66.25
C GLU A 375 -4.49 31.29 -65.05
N TYR A 376 -5.46 30.86 -64.25
CA TYR A 376 -5.22 29.99 -63.09
C TYR A 376 -4.62 28.64 -63.49
N LEU A 377 -5.18 27.98 -64.52
CA LEU A 377 -4.66 26.73 -65.07
C LEU A 377 -3.25 26.92 -65.67
N ALA A 378 -2.97 28.06 -66.33
CA ALA A 378 -1.65 28.38 -66.86
C ALA A 378 -0.62 28.57 -65.73
N VAL A 379 -1.02 29.19 -64.62
CA VAL A 379 -0.19 29.35 -63.43
C VAL A 379 0.11 28.00 -62.76
N ARG A 380 -0.87 27.09 -62.60
CA ARG A 380 -0.59 25.73 -62.12
C ARG A 380 0.30 24.94 -63.09
N LYS A 381 0.10 25.08 -64.41
CA LYS A 381 0.94 24.43 -65.44
C LYS A 381 2.39 24.90 -65.41
N LEU A 382 2.65 26.15 -65.04
CA LEU A 382 4.00 26.71 -64.88
C LEU A 382 4.66 26.35 -63.55
N LYS A 383 3.88 26.09 -62.49
CA LYS A 383 4.39 25.75 -61.16
C LYS A 383 3.41 24.86 -60.40
N ALA A 384 3.64 23.54 -60.48
CA ALA A 384 2.80 22.52 -59.86
C ALA A 384 2.72 22.65 -58.32
N ASP A 385 3.87 22.84 -57.66
CA ASP A 385 3.94 23.09 -56.22
C ASP A 385 3.74 24.58 -55.91
N MET A 386 2.47 24.97 -55.78
CA MET A 386 2.07 26.16 -55.05
C MET A 386 0.90 25.85 -54.12
N LYS A 387 1.00 26.37 -52.89
CA LYS A 387 -0.17 26.74 -52.09
C LYS A 387 -0.89 27.88 -52.83
N GLY A 388 -1.72 27.51 -53.80
CA GLY A 388 -2.23 28.40 -54.84
C GLY A 388 -3.32 29.36 -54.39
N PRO A 389 -3.62 30.40 -55.20
CA PRO A 389 -4.78 31.26 -54.96
C PRO A 389 -6.08 30.47 -55.13
N ILE A 390 -6.98 30.53 -54.15
CA ILE A 390 -8.29 29.88 -54.24
C ILE A 390 -9.17 30.62 -55.25
N LEU A 391 -9.69 29.92 -56.26
CA LEU A 391 -10.57 30.50 -57.27
C LEU A 391 -12.01 30.52 -56.76
N CYS A 392 -12.42 31.65 -56.19
CA CYS A 392 -13.73 31.82 -55.55
C CYS A 392 -14.77 32.42 -56.50
N PHE A 393 -15.81 31.65 -56.86
CA PHE A 393 -16.93 32.13 -57.67
C PHE A 393 -17.99 32.83 -56.81
N VAL A 394 -18.10 34.16 -56.93
CA VAL A 394 -19.09 34.98 -56.21
C VAL A 394 -20.09 35.59 -57.21
N GLY A 395 -21.38 35.55 -56.88
CA GLY A 395 -22.44 36.13 -57.70
C GLY A 395 -23.84 35.63 -57.33
N PRO A 396 -24.92 36.21 -57.88
CA PRO A 396 -26.31 35.83 -57.59
C PRO A 396 -26.65 34.37 -57.96
N PRO A 397 -27.79 33.82 -57.49
CA PRO A 397 -28.25 32.49 -57.93
C PRO A 397 -28.48 32.46 -59.46
N GLY A 398 -28.34 31.27 -60.06
CA GLY A 398 -28.55 31.05 -61.50
C GLY A 398 -27.33 31.33 -62.42
N VAL A 399 -26.31 32.08 -61.98
CA VAL A 399 -25.14 32.46 -62.83
C VAL A 399 -24.11 31.36 -63.07
N GLY A 400 -24.53 30.10 -63.21
CA GLY A 400 -23.66 28.99 -63.65
C GLY A 400 -22.57 28.51 -62.67
N LYS A 401 -22.34 29.13 -61.51
CA LYS A 401 -21.23 28.84 -60.56
C LYS A 401 -20.92 27.34 -60.35
N THR A 402 -21.91 26.54 -59.99
CA THR A 402 -21.76 25.09 -59.74
C THR A 402 -21.46 24.29 -61.02
N SER A 403 -21.88 24.81 -62.18
CA SER A 403 -21.58 24.23 -63.48
C SER A 403 -20.17 24.61 -63.94
N LEU A 404 -19.70 25.84 -63.66
CA LEU A 404 -18.31 26.24 -63.89
C LEU A 404 -17.35 25.37 -63.06
N GLY A 405 -17.66 25.14 -61.78
CA GLY A 405 -16.94 24.20 -60.91
C GLY A 405 -17.14 22.71 -61.21
N ARG A 406 -17.76 22.37 -62.36
CA ARG A 406 -17.87 21.00 -62.91
C ARG A 406 -17.22 20.87 -64.30
N SER A 407 -17.03 22.00 -65.00
CA SER A 407 -16.25 22.12 -66.24
C SER A 407 -14.74 22.34 -65.98
N ILE A 408 -14.34 22.45 -64.71
CA ILE A 408 -12.96 22.47 -64.19
C ILE A 408 -12.71 21.11 -63.55
#